data_AF-A0A7J4TZJ1-F1
#
_entry.id   AF-A0A7J4TZJ1-F1
#
_cell.length_a   1.000
_cell.length_b   1.000
_cell.length_c   1.000
_cell.angle_alpha   90.00
_cell.angle_beta   90.00
_cell.angle_gamma   90.00
#
_symmetry.space_group_name_H-M   'P 1'
#
loop_
_entity.id
_entity.type
_entity.pdbx_description
1 polymer ?
#
loop_
_entity_poly.entity_id
_entity_poly.type
_entity_poly.pdbx_seq_one_letter_code
_entity_poly.pdbx_strand_id
1 'polypeptide(L)' 'MTNWIKVTTEGGITRIRMDAICAYQASDDGEKLLIYTKDNSLFEITDEIMSVIDILDSKYNPE' A
#
# COMPACT_ATOMS: atom_id res chain seq x y z
N MET A 1 -1.78 16.77 7.41
CA MET A 1 -2.83 15.80 7.75
C MET A 1 -2.26 14.41 7.49
N THR A 2 -2.28 13.51 8.46
CA THR A 2 -1.83 12.14 8.24
C THR A 2 -2.91 11.40 7.47
N ASN A 3 -2.68 11.14 6.18
CA ASN A 3 -3.61 10.37 5.37
C ASN A 3 -3.38 8.88 5.65
N TRP A 4 -4.46 8.15 5.88
CA TRP A 4 -4.45 6.71 6.11
C TRP A 4 -5.14 6.03 4.94
N ILE A 5 -4.65 4.85 4.56
CA ILE A 5 -5.30 3.98 3.60
C ILE A 5 -5.79 2.72 4.30
N LYS A 6 -7.05 2.34 4.06
CA LYS A 6 -7.63 1.09 4.56
C LYS A 6 -7.36 0.00 3.53
N VAL A 7 -6.82 -1.13 3.96
CA VAL A 7 -6.45 -2.24 3.07
C VAL A 7 -6.80 -3.59 3.70
N THR A 8 -6.92 -4.62 2.88
CA THR A 8 -7.14 -6.00 3.31
C THR A 8 -5.86 -6.80 3.14
N THR A 9 -5.43 -7.47 4.21
CA THR A 9 -4.27 -8.36 4.24
C THR A 9 -4.73 -9.78 4.55
N GLU A 10 -3.82 -10.76 4.47
CA GLU A 10 -4.11 -12.14 4.91
C GLU A 10 -4.60 -12.21 6.37
N GLY A 11 -4.12 -11.32 7.24
CA GLY A 11 -4.53 -11.20 8.65
C GLY A 11 -5.84 -10.43 8.87
N GLY A 12 -6.47 -9.94 7.81
CA GLY A 12 -7.69 -9.13 7.85
C GLY A 12 -7.45 -7.66 7.51
N ILE A 13 -8.44 -6.83 7.85
CA ILE A 13 -8.46 -5.40 7.50
C ILE A 13 -7.51 -4.62 8.42
N THR A 14 -6.67 -3.78 7.83
CA THR A 14 -5.79 -2.85 8.55
C THR A 14 -5.81 -1.45 7.93
N ARG A 15 -5.15 -0.49 8.59
CA ARG A 15 -4.93 0.86 8.06
C ARG A 15 -3.43 1.16 8.07
N ILE A 16 -2.92 1.65 6.95
CA ILE A 16 -1.52 2.03 6.79
C ILE A 16 -1.41 3.56 6.74
N ARG A 17 -0.45 4.11 7.46
CA ARG A 17 -0.10 5.53 7.39
C ARG A 17 0.59 5.83 6.06
N MET A 18 -0.01 6.65 5.21
CA MET A 18 0.54 6.92 3.87
C MET A 18 1.88 7.66 3.92
N ASP A 19 2.11 8.51 4.93
CA ASP A 19 3.37 9.21 5.15
C ASP A 19 4.52 8.29 5.61
N ALA A 20 4.18 7.10 6.11
CA ALA A 20 5.13 6.05 6.45
C ALA A 20 5.50 5.18 5.25
N ILE A 21 4.71 5.15 4.18
CA ILE A 21 5.01 4.35 2.98
C ILE A 21 6.23 4.95 2.28
N CYS A 22 7.21 4.11 1.95
CA CYS A 22 8.40 4.50 1.19
C CYS A 22 8.51 3.79 -0.16
N ALA A 23 7.87 2.65 -0.35
CA ALA A 23 7.79 1.96 -1.62
C ALA A 23 6.57 1.03 -1.65
N TYR A 24 6.14 0.67 -2.86
CA TYR A 24 5.22 -0.44 -3.08
C TYR A 24 5.66 -1.26 -4.30
N GLN A 25 5.24 -2.52 -4.37
CA GLN A 25 5.52 -3.41 -5.49
C GLN A 25 4.31 -4.33 -5.72
N ALA A 26 3.77 -4.37 -6.93
CA ALA A 26 2.85 -5.43 -7.33
C ALA A 26 3.65 -6.72 -7.58
N SER A 27 3.13 -7.86 -7.13
CA SER A 27 3.71 -9.17 -7.43
C SER A 27 3.64 -9.47 -8.93
N ASP A 28 4.53 -10.33 -9.42
CA ASP A 28 4.61 -10.66 -10.87
C ASP A 28 3.32 -11.31 -11.40
N ASP A 29 2.56 -11.99 -10.53
CA ASP A 29 1.25 -12.57 -10.82
C ASP A 29 0.08 -11.58 -10.64
N GLY A 30 0.33 -10.40 -10.07
CA GLY A 30 -0.67 -9.39 -9.75
C GLY A 30 -1.62 -9.75 -8.61
N GLU A 31 -1.39 -10.87 -7.91
CA GLU A 31 -2.28 -11.35 -6.83
C GLU A 31 -2.05 -10.60 -5.51
N LYS A 32 -0.89 -9.94 -5.35
CA LYS A 32 -0.51 -9.23 -4.14
C LYS A 32 0.08 -7.86 -4.44
N LEU A 33 -0.14 -6.93 -3.51
CA LEU A 33 0.56 -5.66 -3.45
C LEU A 33 1.37 -5.59 -2.15
N LEU A 34 2.68 -5.50 -2.30
CA LEU A 34 3.63 -5.34 -1.21
C LEU A 34 3.79 -3.86 -0.90
N ILE A 35 3.50 -3.42 0.32
CA ILE A 35 3.75 -2.05 0.79
C ILE A 35 4.86 -2.07 1.84
N TYR A 36 5.90 -1.27 1.58
CA TYR A 36 7.05 -1.08 2.45
C TYR A 36 6.96 0.25 3.17
N THR A 37 7.20 0.26 4.48
CA THR A 37 7.21 1.47 5.30
C THR A 37 8.60 1.82 5.83
N LYS A 38 8.80 3.10 6.16
CA LYS A 38 10.07 3.66 6.68
C LYS A 38 10.54 3.02 8.00
N ASP A 39 9.63 2.38 8.72
CA ASP A 39 9.92 1.64 9.96
C ASP A 39 10.23 0.15 9.72
N ASN A 40 10.49 -0.24 8.47
CA ASN A 40 10.78 -1.60 8.01
C ASN A 40 9.63 -2.60 8.17
N SER A 41 8.38 -2.12 8.25
CA SER A 41 7.21 -3.01 8.16
C SER A 41 6.90 -3.36 6.70
N LEU A 42 6.33 -4.55 6.51
CA LEU A 42 5.80 -5.04 5.23
C LEU A 42 4.32 -5.35 5.40
N PHE A 43 3.50 -4.86 4.48
CA PHE A 43 2.10 -5.22 4.37
C PHE A 43 1.86 -5.93 3.03
N GLU A 44 1.27 -7.13 3.09
CA GLU A 44 0.83 -7.88 1.91
C GLU A 44 -0.67 -7.66 1.72
N ILE A 45 -1.04 -6.90 0.70
CA ILE A 45 -2.42 -6.60 0.36
C ILE A 45 -2.91 -7.63 -0.65
N THR A 46 -4.05 -8.23 -0.36
CA THR A 46 -4.61 -9.36 -1.11
C THR A 46 -5.95 -9.04 -1.78
N ASP A 47 -6.43 -7.81 -1.66
CA ASP A 47 -7.72 -7.39 -2.22
C ASP A 47 -7.68 -5.90 -2.61
N GLU A 48 -8.56 -5.50 -3.53
CA GLU A 48 -8.69 -4.13 -4.05
C GLU A 48 -7.35 -3.49 -4.51
N ILE A 49 -6.41 -4.32 -4.99
CA ILE A 49 -5.02 -3.92 -5.30
C ILE A 49 -4.96 -2.71 -6.25
N MET A 50 -5.72 -2.74 -7.35
CA MET A 50 -5.72 -1.65 -8.32
C MET A 50 -6.20 -0.34 -7.71
N SER A 51 -7.25 -0.37 -6.88
CA SER A 51 -7.75 0.82 -6.19
C SER A 51 -6.73 1.36 -5.19
N VAL A 52 -5.97 0.49 -4.53
CA VAL A 52 -4.86 0.90 -3.66
C VAL A 52 -3.76 1.59 -4.47
N ILE A 53 -3.34 1.01 -5.61
CA ILE A 53 -2.33 1.61 -6.50
C ILE A 53 -2.80 3.00 -6.97
N ASP A 54 -4.04 3.13 -7.44
CA ASP A 54 -4.60 4.42 -7.89
C ASP A 54 -4.50 5.50 -6.80
N ILE A 55 -4.77 5.12 -5.54
CA ILE A 55 -4.65 6.05 -4.39
C ILE A 55 -3.19 6.45 -4.17
N LEU A 56 -2.25 5.48 -4.21
CA LEU A 56 -0.83 5.73 -4.00
C LEU A 56 -0.25 6.63 -5.10
N ASP A 57 -0.59 6.36 -6.36
CA ASP A 57 -0.12 7.12 -7.52
C ASP A 57 -0.77 8.50 -7.61
N SER A 58 -2.03 8.67 -7.18
CA SER A 58 -2.65 10.01 -7.13
C SER A 58 -1.92 11.00 -6.22
N LYS A 59 -1.07 10.50 -5.32
CA LYS A 59 -0.24 11.28 -4.41
C LYS A 59 1.23 11.28 -4.80
N TYR A 60 1.61 10.48 -5.79
CA TYR A 60 2.95 10.49 -6.34
C TYR A 60 3.09 11.72 -7.24
N ASN A 61 3.96 12.65 -6.85
CA ASN A 61 4.36 13.76 -7.70
C ASN A 61 5.74 13.43 -8.28
N PRO A 62 5.83 13.02 -9.56
CA PRO A 62 7.10 12.80 -10.22
C PRO A 62 7.74 14.17 -10.46
N GLU A 63 8.61 14.63 -9.55
CA GLU A 63 9.58 15.66 -9.88
C GLU A 63 10.66 15.12 -10.82
#